data_AF-A0A9Q0C4D9-F1
#
_entry.id   AF-A0A9Q0C4D9-F1
#
_cell.length_a   1.000
_cell.length_b   1.000
_cell.length_c   1.000
_cell.angle_alpha   90.00
_cell.angle_beta   90.00
_cell.angle_gamma   90.00
#
_symmetry.space_group_name_H-M   'P 1'
#
loop_
_entity.id
_entity.type
_entity.pdbx_description
1 polymer ?
#
loop_
_entity_poly.entity_id
_entity_poly.type
_entity_poly.pdbx_seq_one_letter_code
_entity_poly.pdbx_strand_id
1 'polypeptide(L)'
;MIECIMHRIKYCYIYVDLWYKTIGFYQIFSVLQCSLAEVVSSQGSNLSFNRSLQGVLLQEFQALHILIANTQILHSDDQLVWRWDSKGVFSTHSAYNFLTFRGTLITKANMIWKLKVPYKIRIFIWLMSHNRILTKTNLLKKGWHGDSSCVFCGAEKTNDHIFLLCPFAKSIWYWLGDSYNNYTSWHNITDILNFAKQLPKRDRDAFLTIFCALCWSIWKIRNDFIFNNTPLKTMRQTIMIISHLVKFWIGIWKETDKQSAERWLPADWDLIPLQMVALEQMGSATVLGDAGMGLAY
;
A
#
# COMPACT_ATOMS: atom_id res chain seq x y z
N MET A 1 -16.07 26.84 15.40
CA MET A 1 -17.07 25.79 15.65
C MET A 1 -16.73 25.22 17.01
N ILE A 2 -17.51 25.54 18.04
CA ILE A 2 -17.35 24.86 19.34
C ILE A 2 -17.89 23.45 19.11
N GLU A 3 -17.01 22.48 19.19
CA GLU A 3 -17.36 21.08 19.02
C GLU A 3 -17.94 20.62 20.36
N CYS A 4 -19.24 20.34 20.41
CA CYS A 4 -19.91 19.71 21.55
C CYS A 4 -20.25 18.28 21.13
N ILE A 5 -19.55 17.28 21.70
CA ILE A 5 -19.95 15.89 21.52
C ILE A 5 -21.06 15.60 22.54
N MET A 6 -22.31 15.66 22.08
CA MET A 6 -23.46 15.25 22.88
C MET A 6 -23.46 13.71 23.05
N HIS A 7 -23.14 13.23 24.25
CA HIS A 7 -23.35 11.84 24.61
C HIS A 7 -24.71 11.70 25.31
N ARG A 8 -25.74 11.34 24.54
CA ARG A 8 -27.11 10.96 24.98
C ARG A 8 -27.90 12.01 25.79
N ILE A 9 -28.79 12.72 25.09
CA ILE A 9 -30.15 13.21 25.44
C ILE A 9 -30.37 14.06 26.71
N LYS A 10 -29.45 14.20 27.68
CA LYS A 10 -29.70 15.07 28.86
C LYS A 10 -28.52 15.91 29.38
N TYR A 11 -27.35 15.84 28.74
CA TYR A 11 -26.14 16.45 29.26
C TYR A 11 -25.34 17.12 28.14
N CYS A 12 -25.13 18.43 28.26
CA CYS A 12 -24.25 19.19 27.37
C CYS A 12 -22.85 19.13 28.00
N TYR A 13 -21.97 18.30 27.45
CA TYR A 13 -20.57 18.35 27.83
C TYR A 13 -19.78 19.11 26.77
N ILE A 14 -19.13 20.20 27.20
CA ILE A 14 -18.19 20.92 26.37
C ILE A 14 -16.90 20.09 26.33
N TYR A 15 -16.68 19.35 25.25
CA TYR A 15 -15.42 18.64 25.00
C TYR A 15 -14.89 19.07 23.65
N VAL A 16 -13.67 19.60 23.62
CA VAL A 16 -12.91 19.66 22.37
C VAL A 16 -12.47 18.24 22.02
N ASP A 17 -12.79 17.84 20.80
CA ASP A 17 -12.44 16.60 20.09
C ASP A 17 -11.64 15.55 20.89
N LEU A 18 -12.27 14.39 21.18
CA LEU A 18 -11.63 13.22 21.83
C LEU A 18 -10.36 12.74 21.11
N TRP A 19 -10.20 13.09 19.83
CA TRP A 19 -9.05 12.71 19.01
C TRP A 19 -7.84 13.62 19.19
N TYR A 20 -7.98 14.76 19.89
CA TYR A 20 -6.87 15.65 20.25
C TYR A 20 -6.65 15.66 21.77
N LYS A 21 -5.39 15.53 22.20
CA LYS A 21 -4.96 15.69 23.61
C LYS A 21 -5.04 17.16 24.05
N THR A 22 -6.20 17.78 24.07
CA THR A 22 -6.32 19.18 24.50
C THR A 22 -7.59 19.43 25.30
N ILE A 23 -7.34 19.86 26.54
CA ILE A 23 -8.21 20.58 27.47
C ILE A 23 -9.56 19.91 27.74
N GLY A 24 -9.61 19.19 28.85
CA GLY A 24 -10.84 18.65 29.39
C GLY A 24 -11.63 19.69 30.17
N PHE A 25 -12.53 20.43 29.52
CA PHE A 25 -13.40 21.40 30.24
C PHE A 25 -14.29 20.72 31.30
N TYR A 26 -14.51 19.41 31.21
CA TYR A 26 -15.15 18.61 32.26
C TYR A 26 -14.42 18.67 33.63
N GLN A 27 -13.15 19.06 33.64
CA GLN A 27 -12.39 19.27 34.87
C GLN A 27 -12.72 20.60 35.56
N ILE A 28 -13.35 21.53 34.84
CA ILE A 28 -13.70 22.89 35.28
C ILE A 28 -15.12 22.90 35.88
N PHE A 29 -16.09 22.29 35.20
CA PHE A 29 -17.51 22.35 35.56
C PHE A 29 -18.00 21.06 36.22
N SER A 30 -18.99 21.17 37.11
CA SER A 30 -19.83 20.03 37.48
C SER A 30 -20.66 19.59 36.28
N VAL A 31 -21.24 18.37 36.31
CA VAL A 31 -22.18 17.93 35.26
C VAL A 31 -23.26 18.99 35.06
N LEU A 32 -23.26 19.65 33.90
CA LEU A 32 -24.20 20.70 33.55
C LEU A 32 -25.43 20.06 32.90
N GLN A 33 -26.61 20.28 33.49
CA GLN A 33 -27.91 19.93 32.91
C GLN A 33 -28.55 21.15 32.23
N CYS A 34 -27.76 21.90 31.46
CA CYS A 34 -28.22 23.08 30.74
C CYS A 34 -27.61 23.13 29.33
N SER A 35 -28.26 23.85 28.42
CA SER A 35 -27.75 24.07 27.06
C SER A 35 -26.73 25.21 27.01
N LEU A 36 -25.86 25.23 26.00
CA LEU A 36 -24.95 26.36 25.77
C LEU A 36 -25.72 27.69 25.58
N ALA A 37 -26.89 27.62 24.94
CA ALA A 37 -27.79 28.77 24.76
C ALA A 37 -28.24 29.36 26.10
N GLU A 38 -28.64 28.51 27.05
CA GLU A 38 -29.03 28.93 28.40
C GLU A 38 -27.85 29.56 29.16
N VAL A 39 -26.65 28.98 29.04
CA VAL A 39 -25.44 29.52 29.68
C VAL A 39 -25.10 30.91 29.15
N VAL A 40 -25.19 31.13 27.83
CA VAL A 40 -24.94 32.44 27.22
C VAL A 40 -26.01 33.45 27.62
N SER A 41 -27.29 33.07 27.58
CA SER A 41 -28.40 33.96 27.96
C SER A 41 -28.33 34.40 29.43
N SER A 42 -27.80 33.54 30.30
CA SER A 42 -27.67 33.78 31.74
C SER A 42 -26.33 34.43 32.12
N GLN A 43 -25.50 34.82 31.15
CA GLN A 43 -24.14 35.33 31.35
C GLN A 43 -23.27 34.44 32.26
N GLY A 44 -23.47 33.12 32.18
CA GLY A 44 -22.73 32.15 32.98
C GLY A 44 -23.13 32.08 34.45
N SER A 45 -24.21 32.73 34.88
CA SER A 45 -24.71 32.64 36.28
C SER A 45 -25.13 31.23 36.69
N ASN A 46 -25.46 30.38 35.72
CA ASN A 46 -25.81 28.97 35.93
C ASN A 46 -24.60 28.01 35.95
N LEU A 47 -23.36 28.53 35.91
CA LEU A 47 -22.16 27.70 35.91
C LEU A 47 -21.68 27.42 37.34
N SER A 48 -21.67 26.14 37.73
CA SER A 48 -21.04 25.66 38.95
C SER A 48 -19.70 25.01 38.66
N PHE A 49 -18.66 25.47 39.38
CA PHE A 49 -17.30 24.98 39.24
C PHE A 49 -16.98 23.91 40.30
N ASN A 50 -16.34 22.82 39.89
CA ASN A 50 -15.93 21.76 40.83
C ASN A 50 -14.75 22.16 41.71
N ARG A 51 -14.06 23.26 41.38
CA ARG A 51 -12.83 23.71 42.03
C ARG A 51 -12.57 25.18 41.78
N SER A 52 -11.68 25.77 42.58
CA SER A 52 -11.21 27.14 42.35
C SER A 52 -10.44 27.22 41.03
N LEU A 53 -10.76 28.23 40.21
CA LEU A 53 -10.12 28.49 38.93
C LEU A 53 -8.85 29.32 39.16
N GLN A 54 -7.70 28.66 39.22
CA GLN A 54 -6.40 29.30 39.37
C GLN A 54 -5.40 28.74 38.36
N GLY A 55 -4.41 29.55 37.99
CA GLY A 55 -3.34 29.16 37.06
C GLY A 55 -3.90 28.70 35.71
N VAL A 56 -3.52 27.48 35.30
CA VAL A 56 -3.89 26.89 34.00
C VAL A 56 -5.41 26.79 33.81
N LEU A 57 -6.17 26.45 34.86
CA LEU A 57 -7.63 26.32 34.78
C LEU A 57 -8.33 27.65 34.49
N LEU A 58 -7.77 28.77 34.99
CA LEU A 58 -8.29 30.10 34.68
C LEU A 58 -8.04 30.46 33.22
N GLN A 59 -6.86 30.11 32.68
CA GLN A 59 -6.52 30.31 31.28
C GLN A 59 -7.43 29.49 30.36
N GLU A 60 -7.70 28.23 30.71
CA GLU A 60 -8.64 27.37 29.99
C GLU A 60 -10.07 27.93 30.02
N PHE A 61 -10.53 28.43 31.17
CA PHE A 61 -11.84 29.08 31.29
C PHE A 61 -11.93 30.36 30.45
N GLN A 62 -10.87 31.18 30.42
CA GLN A 62 -10.81 32.37 29.56
C GLN A 62 -10.84 32.00 28.07
N ALA A 63 -10.10 30.97 27.66
CA ALA A 63 -10.11 30.47 26.29
C ALA A 63 -11.51 29.97 25.87
N LEU A 64 -12.19 29.27 26.77
CA LEU A 64 -13.59 28.87 26.58
C LEU A 64 -14.50 30.08 26.40
N HIS A 65 -14.37 31.09 27.26
CA HIS A 65 -15.22 32.28 27.19
C HIS A 65 -15.03 33.04 25.87
N ILE A 66 -13.80 33.11 25.36
CA ILE A 66 -13.50 33.70 24.04
C ILE A 66 -14.13 32.87 22.91
N LEU A 67 -14.08 31.54 23.01
CA LEU A 67 -14.71 30.67 22.01
C LEU A 67 -16.22 30.89 21.98
N ILE A 68 -16.88 30.91 23.14
CA ILE A 68 -18.33 31.10 23.28
C ILE A 68 -18.75 32.47 22.75
N ALA A 69 -18.02 33.54 23.09
CA ALA A 69 -18.31 34.89 22.61
C ALA A 69 -18.25 35.01 21.07
N ASN A 70 -17.47 34.16 20.41
CA ASN A 70 -17.32 34.14 18.95
C ASN A 70 -18.24 33.13 18.24
N THR A 71 -19.14 32.46 18.96
CA THR A 71 -20.10 31.52 18.35
C THR A 71 -21.49 32.12 18.19
N GLN A 72 -22.09 31.91 17.02
CA GLN A 72 -23.50 32.18 16.79
C GLN A 72 -24.32 30.97 17.22
N ILE A 73 -25.22 31.17 18.18
CA ILE A 73 -26.15 30.15 18.65
C ILE A 73 -27.39 30.16 17.76
N LEU A 74 -27.77 29.01 17.23
CA LEU A 74 -29.02 28.82 16.51
C LEU A 74 -30.05 28.12 17.42
N HIS A 75 -31.33 28.42 17.25
CA HIS A 75 -32.44 27.76 17.96
C HIS A 75 -32.82 26.39 17.37
N SER A 76 -31.86 25.69 16.73
CA SER A 76 -32.05 24.36 16.14
C SER A 76 -31.41 23.28 16.99
N ASP A 77 -31.93 22.05 16.91
CA ASP A 77 -31.33 20.89 17.57
C ASP A 77 -29.88 20.66 17.15
N ASP A 78 -29.02 20.34 18.12
CA ASP A 78 -27.61 20.02 17.88
C ASP A 78 -27.45 18.82 16.94
N GLN A 79 -26.54 18.95 15.97
CA GLN A 79 -26.23 17.90 15.01
C GLN A 79 -24.79 17.41 15.17
N LEU A 80 -24.60 16.09 15.12
CA LEU A 80 -23.27 15.49 15.04
C LEU A 80 -22.70 15.69 13.63
N VAL A 81 -21.64 16.49 13.52
CA VAL A 81 -20.98 16.80 12.24
C VAL A 81 -19.62 16.14 12.20
N TRP A 82 -19.40 15.31 11.18
CA TRP A 82 -18.10 14.71 10.92
C TRP A 82 -17.15 15.71 10.25
N ARG A 83 -16.20 16.24 11.02
CA ARG A 83 -15.23 17.26 10.60
C ARG A 83 -14.40 16.89 9.37
N TRP A 84 -14.14 15.60 9.16
CA TRP A 84 -13.23 15.11 8.12
C TRP A 84 -13.95 14.74 6.81
N ASP A 85 -15.16 15.27 6.60
CA ASP A 85 -15.89 15.21 5.34
C ASP A 85 -16.56 16.56 5.05
N SER A 86 -16.53 17.01 3.80
CA SER A 86 -17.07 18.32 3.42
C SER A 86 -18.59 18.43 3.56
N LYS A 87 -19.31 17.30 3.60
CA LYS A 87 -20.75 17.25 3.84
C LYS A 87 -21.07 17.02 5.32
N GLY A 88 -20.07 16.88 6.18
CA GLY A 88 -20.27 16.63 7.61
C GLY A 88 -20.77 15.22 7.92
N VAL A 89 -20.70 14.28 6.98
CA VAL A 89 -21.25 12.92 7.16
C VAL A 89 -20.14 11.93 7.51
N PHE A 90 -20.35 11.15 8.57
CA PHE A 90 -19.41 10.10 8.95
C PHE A 90 -19.37 8.98 7.90
N SER A 91 -18.17 8.52 7.56
CA SER A 91 -17.99 7.28 6.81
C SER A 91 -16.73 6.55 7.29
N THR A 92 -16.74 5.22 7.20
CA THR A 92 -15.54 4.41 7.49
C THR A 92 -14.36 4.81 6.59
N HIS A 93 -14.63 5.24 5.36
CA HIS A 93 -13.61 5.71 4.42
C HIS A 93 -12.95 7.02 4.89
N SER A 94 -13.73 8.04 5.25
CA SER A 94 -13.20 9.33 5.72
C SER A 94 -12.50 9.19 7.08
N ALA A 95 -13.00 8.34 7.97
CA ALA A 95 -12.33 7.98 9.22
C ALA A 95 -10.99 7.27 8.99
N TYR A 96 -10.94 6.27 8.10
CA TYR A 96 -9.71 5.57 7.77
C TYR A 96 -8.68 6.53 7.17
N ASN A 97 -9.07 7.36 6.20
CA ASN A 97 -8.17 8.35 5.59
C ASN A 97 -7.58 9.31 6.62
N PHE A 98 -8.40 9.80 7.57
CA PHE A 98 -7.94 10.64 8.67
C PHE A 98 -6.86 9.93 9.51
N LEU A 99 -7.13 8.68 9.93
CA LEU A 99 -6.21 7.88 10.74
C LEU A 99 -4.91 7.52 9.99
N THR A 100 -4.95 7.33 8.67
CA THR A 100 -3.80 6.88 7.88
C THR A 100 -3.09 7.98 7.09
N PHE A 101 -2.67 9.07 7.74
CA PHE A 101 -1.89 10.15 7.10
C PHE A 101 -2.63 10.76 5.87
N ARG A 102 -3.92 11.09 6.03
CA ARG A 102 -4.78 11.65 4.97
C ARG A 102 -4.82 10.79 3.70
N GLY A 103 -4.60 9.49 3.84
CA GLY A 103 -4.50 8.57 2.72
C GLY A 103 -3.32 8.96 1.82
N THR A 104 -2.09 8.78 2.30
CA THR A 104 -0.92 8.74 1.40
C THR A 104 -1.25 7.73 0.30
N LEU A 105 -1.67 8.24 -0.85
CA LEU A 105 -1.95 7.44 -2.02
C LEU A 105 -0.65 6.71 -2.30
N ILE A 106 -0.65 5.41 -2.06
CA ILE A 106 0.41 4.55 -2.59
C ILE A 106 0.18 4.63 -4.10
N THR A 107 0.77 5.63 -4.76
CA THR A 107 0.60 5.91 -6.19
C THR A 107 0.97 4.70 -7.03
N LYS A 108 1.82 3.82 -6.45
CA LYS A 108 2.22 2.52 -6.98
C LYS A 108 1.10 1.47 -6.96
N ALA A 109 0.19 1.49 -5.98
CA ALA A 109 -0.87 0.49 -5.80
C ALA A 109 -1.80 0.44 -6.99
N ASN A 110 -2.31 1.60 -7.42
CA ASN A 110 -3.23 1.69 -8.56
C ASN A 110 -2.61 1.16 -9.85
N MET A 111 -1.29 1.34 -10.03
CA MET A 111 -0.60 0.83 -11.20
C MET A 111 -0.45 -0.69 -11.16
N ILE A 112 -0.07 -1.26 -10.00
CA ILE A 112 0.10 -2.71 -9.81
C ILE A 112 -1.25 -3.45 -9.98
N TRP A 113 -2.33 -2.93 -9.39
CA TRP A 113 -3.64 -3.59 -9.45
C TRP A 113 -4.31 -3.53 -10.82
N LYS A 114 -3.89 -2.59 -11.69
CA LYS A 114 -4.37 -2.46 -13.08
C LYS A 114 -3.57 -3.29 -14.09
N LEU A 115 -2.50 -3.99 -13.68
CA LEU A 115 -1.68 -4.81 -14.56
C LEU A 115 -2.50 -5.95 -15.20
N LYS A 116 -2.35 -6.15 -16.51
CA LYS A 116 -3.03 -7.22 -17.25
C LYS A 116 -2.28 -8.56 -17.16
N VAL A 117 -2.00 -8.97 -15.94
CA VAL A 117 -1.36 -10.25 -15.58
C VAL A 117 -2.26 -11.02 -14.60
N PRO A 118 -2.07 -12.34 -14.43
CA PRO A 118 -2.84 -13.11 -13.46
C PRO A 118 -2.78 -12.52 -12.05
N TYR A 119 -3.87 -12.66 -11.28
CA TYR A 119 -4.01 -12.04 -9.96
C TYR A 119 -2.87 -12.42 -9.00
N LYS A 120 -2.40 -13.66 -9.04
CA LYS A 120 -1.23 -14.14 -8.26
C LYS A 120 0.02 -13.29 -8.49
N ILE A 121 0.23 -12.82 -9.72
CA ILE A 121 1.38 -12.00 -10.11
C ILE A 121 1.22 -10.57 -9.58
N ARG A 122 0.00 -10.03 -9.56
CA ARG A 122 -0.27 -8.71 -8.95
C ARG A 122 0.06 -8.71 -7.46
N ILE A 123 -0.36 -9.76 -6.73
CA ILE A 123 0.01 -9.94 -5.32
C ILE A 123 1.52 -10.03 -5.16
N PHE A 124 2.19 -10.84 -6.00
CA PHE A 124 3.65 -10.98 -5.97
C PHE A 124 4.36 -9.63 -6.13
N ILE A 125 4.01 -8.83 -7.14
CA ILE A 125 4.62 -7.52 -7.38
C ILE A 125 4.29 -6.52 -6.26
N TRP A 126 3.07 -6.58 -5.70
CA TRP A 126 2.71 -5.79 -4.52
C TRP A 126 3.59 -6.10 -3.31
N LEU A 127 3.82 -7.39 -3.02
CA LEU A 127 4.74 -7.80 -1.97
C LEU A 127 6.18 -7.38 -2.30
N MET A 128 6.58 -7.47 -3.56
CA MET A 128 7.90 -7.04 -4.04
C MET A 128 8.14 -5.57 -3.75
N SER A 129 7.18 -4.70 -4.09
CA SER A 129 7.32 -3.24 -3.93
C SER A 129 7.39 -2.79 -2.48
N HIS A 130 6.94 -3.63 -1.54
CA HIS A 130 7.03 -3.39 -0.10
C HIS A 130 8.22 -4.09 0.55
N ASN A 131 9.11 -4.69 -0.26
CA ASN A 131 10.19 -5.53 0.20
C ASN A 131 9.75 -6.70 1.11
N ARG A 132 8.55 -7.25 0.87
CA ARG A 132 7.92 -8.31 1.69
C ARG A 132 7.89 -9.69 1.03
N ILE A 133 8.49 -9.87 -0.14
CA ILE A 133 8.66 -11.22 -0.71
C ILE A 133 9.53 -12.06 0.24
N LEU A 134 9.23 -13.35 0.36
CA LEU A 134 10.06 -14.34 1.04
C LEU A 134 11.42 -14.46 0.34
N THR A 135 12.31 -13.51 0.59
CA THR A 135 13.72 -13.59 0.25
C THR A 135 14.49 -14.05 1.47
N LYS A 136 15.65 -14.70 1.26
CA LYS A 136 16.48 -15.20 2.37
C LYS A 136 16.77 -14.12 3.43
N THR A 137 16.88 -12.85 3.08
CA THR A 137 17.01 -11.74 4.05
C THR A 137 15.76 -11.49 4.90
N ASN A 138 14.56 -11.67 4.34
CA ASN A 138 13.32 -11.65 5.12
C ASN A 138 13.10 -12.95 5.92
N LEU A 139 13.63 -14.08 5.45
CA LEU A 139 13.62 -15.35 6.18
C LEU A 139 14.63 -15.33 7.35
N LEU A 140 15.81 -14.73 7.17
CA LEU A 140 16.81 -14.50 8.23
C LEU A 140 16.22 -13.63 9.35
N LYS A 141 15.51 -12.56 9.00
CA LYS A 141 14.73 -11.74 9.96
C LYS A 141 13.64 -12.54 10.70
N LYS A 142 13.25 -13.70 10.18
CA LYS A 142 12.27 -14.63 10.76
C LYS A 142 12.93 -15.89 11.36
N GLY A 143 14.24 -15.90 11.58
CA GLY A 143 14.95 -16.99 12.27
C GLY A 143 15.38 -18.18 11.39
N TRP A 144 15.43 -18.02 10.06
CA TRP A 144 15.92 -19.07 9.16
C TRP A 144 17.46 -19.02 9.01
N HIS A 145 18.15 -20.15 9.11
CA HIS A 145 19.61 -20.24 9.32
C HIS A 145 20.44 -20.56 8.05
N GLY A 146 19.93 -20.31 6.84
CA GLY A 146 20.66 -20.65 5.61
C GLY A 146 21.47 -19.50 4.98
N ASP A 147 22.36 -19.85 4.04
CA ASP A 147 23.29 -18.92 3.37
C ASP A 147 22.57 -17.77 2.65
N SER A 148 22.94 -16.53 2.98
CA SER A 148 22.39 -15.29 2.44
C SER A 148 22.91 -14.92 1.04
N SER A 149 23.87 -15.65 0.47
CA SER A 149 24.51 -15.35 -0.83
C SER A 149 23.60 -15.55 -2.05
N CYS A 150 23.61 -14.63 -3.02
CA CYS A 150 22.86 -14.73 -4.27
C CYS A 150 23.18 -16.04 -5.01
N VAL A 151 22.16 -16.85 -5.34
CA VAL A 151 22.39 -18.15 -6.00
C VAL A 151 22.99 -18.01 -7.39
N PHE A 152 22.88 -16.84 -8.01
CA PHE A 152 23.39 -16.56 -9.34
C PHE A 152 24.79 -15.96 -9.35
N CYS A 153 25.20 -15.21 -8.31
CA CYS A 153 26.45 -14.45 -8.33
C CYS A 153 27.19 -14.36 -6.98
N GLY A 154 26.70 -15.02 -5.93
CA GLY A 154 27.33 -15.07 -4.61
C GLY A 154 27.23 -13.80 -3.75
N ALA A 155 26.74 -12.67 -4.26
CA ALA A 155 26.67 -11.40 -3.52
C ALA A 155 25.50 -11.29 -2.51
N GLU A 156 25.51 -10.27 -1.65
CA GLU A 156 24.49 -10.07 -0.61
C GLU A 156 23.07 -9.79 -1.17
N LYS A 157 22.03 -10.30 -0.49
CA LYS A 157 20.64 -10.35 -1.01
C LYS A 157 19.75 -9.18 -0.58
N THR A 158 19.68 -8.14 -1.40
CA THR A 158 18.49 -7.26 -1.43
C THR A 158 17.52 -7.70 -2.53
N ASN A 159 16.23 -7.34 -2.42
CA ASN A 159 15.27 -7.61 -3.50
C ASN A 159 15.71 -6.91 -4.78
N ASP A 160 16.17 -5.66 -4.66
CA ASP A 160 16.72 -4.91 -5.78
C ASP A 160 17.95 -5.60 -6.38
N HIS A 161 18.83 -6.20 -5.55
CA HIS A 161 19.93 -7.01 -6.09
C HIS A 161 19.42 -8.18 -6.92
N ILE A 162 18.53 -9.00 -6.38
CA ILE A 162 18.11 -10.24 -7.04
C ILE A 162 17.43 -9.99 -8.38
N PHE A 163 16.63 -8.93 -8.49
CA PHE A 163 15.84 -8.66 -9.69
C PHE A 163 16.48 -7.65 -10.65
N LEU A 164 17.38 -6.78 -10.17
CA LEU A 164 17.91 -5.65 -10.94
C LEU A 164 19.45 -5.59 -10.97
N LEU A 165 20.12 -5.74 -9.83
CA LEU A 165 21.58 -5.48 -9.76
C LEU A 165 22.44 -6.72 -9.99
N CYS A 166 21.88 -7.92 -9.81
CA CYS A 166 22.58 -9.19 -9.99
C CYS A 166 23.07 -9.29 -11.44
N PRO A 167 24.34 -9.67 -11.70
CA PRO A 167 24.86 -9.81 -13.06
C PRO A 167 23.96 -10.64 -13.97
N PHE A 168 23.41 -11.74 -13.45
CA PHE A 168 22.46 -12.58 -14.20
C PHE A 168 21.18 -11.84 -14.58
N ALA A 169 20.58 -11.12 -13.62
CA ALA A 169 19.39 -10.32 -13.89
C ALA A 169 19.68 -9.16 -14.85
N LYS A 170 20.82 -8.48 -14.67
CA LYS A 170 21.29 -7.42 -15.57
C LYS A 170 21.44 -7.93 -16.99
N SER A 171 22.07 -9.09 -17.20
CA SER A 171 22.22 -9.67 -18.55
C SER A 171 20.88 -9.92 -19.23
N ILE A 172 19.86 -10.37 -18.49
CA ILE A 172 18.50 -10.53 -19.04
C ILE A 172 17.88 -9.16 -19.35
N TRP A 173 18.07 -8.16 -18.49
CA TRP A 173 17.63 -6.79 -18.75
C TRP A 173 18.32 -6.14 -19.94
N TYR A 174 19.62 -6.38 -20.14
CA TYR A 174 20.36 -5.94 -21.32
C TYR A 174 19.84 -6.60 -22.58
N TRP A 175 19.65 -7.92 -22.54
CA TRP A 175 19.08 -8.66 -23.66
C TRP A 175 17.68 -8.15 -24.04
N LEU A 176 16.84 -7.82 -23.06
CA LEU A 176 15.56 -7.16 -23.29
C LEU A 176 15.73 -5.71 -23.77
N GLY A 177 16.67 -4.96 -23.20
CA GLY A 177 16.87 -3.52 -23.41
C GLY A 177 17.56 -3.15 -24.73
N ASP A 178 18.41 -4.03 -25.27
CA ASP A 178 19.00 -3.89 -26.62
C ASP A 178 17.92 -3.83 -27.70
N SER A 179 16.76 -4.46 -27.45
CA SER A 179 15.60 -4.33 -28.33
C SER A 179 14.94 -2.94 -28.28
N TYR A 180 15.29 -2.09 -27.28
CA TYR A 180 14.60 -0.82 -26.99
C TYR A 180 15.53 0.41 -26.88
N ASN A 181 16.81 0.26 -27.21
CA ASN A 181 17.81 1.35 -27.31
C ASN A 181 17.89 2.30 -26.09
N ASN A 182 17.41 1.89 -24.92
CA ASN A 182 17.21 2.74 -23.74
C ASN A 182 17.43 1.96 -22.43
N TYR A 183 18.51 1.19 -22.33
CA TYR A 183 18.87 0.63 -21.04
C TYR A 183 19.25 1.77 -20.07
N THR A 184 18.40 2.01 -19.09
CA THR A 184 18.73 2.76 -17.88
C THR A 184 19.08 1.74 -16.81
N SER A 185 20.24 1.89 -16.17
CA SER A 185 20.64 1.05 -15.05
C SER A 185 19.61 1.19 -13.93
N TRP A 186 18.73 0.22 -13.76
CA TRP A 186 17.72 0.23 -12.71
C TRP A 186 18.37 -0.06 -11.36
N HIS A 187 18.19 0.83 -10.39
CA HIS A 187 18.74 0.65 -9.06
C HIS A 187 17.71 0.10 -8.07
N ASN A 188 16.44 0.37 -8.34
CA ASN A 188 15.33 -0.07 -7.50
C ASN A 188 14.04 -0.20 -8.33
N ILE A 189 13.03 -0.84 -7.74
CA ILE A 189 11.72 -1.03 -8.39
C ILE A 189 11.03 0.33 -8.66
N THR A 190 11.27 1.35 -7.85
CA THR A 190 10.70 2.69 -8.05
C THR A 190 11.09 3.32 -9.37
N ASP A 191 12.34 3.14 -9.80
CA ASP A 191 12.86 3.70 -11.05
C ASP A 191 12.08 3.14 -12.24
N ILE A 192 11.84 1.82 -12.23
CA ILE A 192 11.06 1.09 -13.27
C ILE A 192 9.63 1.59 -13.31
N LEU A 193 9.00 1.72 -12.14
CA LEU A 193 7.62 2.21 -12.05
C LEU A 193 7.51 3.68 -12.49
N ASN A 194 8.53 4.50 -12.24
CA ASN A 194 8.56 5.89 -12.67
C ASN A 194 8.79 6.01 -14.18
N PHE A 195 9.67 5.20 -14.76
CA PHE A 195 9.84 5.11 -16.21
C PHE A 195 8.55 4.64 -16.89
N ALA A 196 7.91 3.60 -16.35
CA ALA A 196 6.64 3.09 -16.88
C ALA A 196 5.55 4.17 -16.94
N LYS A 197 5.54 5.14 -16.00
CA LYS A 197 4.58 6.27 -16.04
C LYS A 197 4.80 7.24 -17.19
N GLN A 198 6.02 7.32 -17.72
CA GLN A 198 6.37 8.20 -18.84
C GLN A 198 5.95 7.61 -20.20
N LEU A 199 5.72 6.29 -20.25
CA LEU A 199 5.29 5.59 -21.46
C LEU A 199 3.79 5.81 -21.75
N PRO A 200 3.38 5.84 -23.04
CA PRO A 200 1.98 5.75 -23.43
C PRO A 200 1.30 4.54 -22.78
N LYS A 201 -0.01 4.63 -22.51
CA LYS A 201 -0.73 3.62 -21.74
C LYS A 201 -0.51 2.18 -22.24
N ARG A 202 -0.55 1.96 -23.56
CA ARG A 202 -0.39 0.61 -24.15
C ARG A 202 1.03 0.08 -23.99
N ASP A 203 2.01 0.93 -24.24
CA ASP A 203 3.43 0.62 -24.08
C ASP A 203 3.80 0.35 -22.63
N ARG A 204 3.26 1.15 -21.70
CA ARG A 204 3.38 0.94 -20.27
C ARG A 204 2.86 -0.42 -19.85
N ASP A 205 1.67 -0.81 -20.31
CA ASP A 205 1.07 -2.09 -19.94
C ASP A 205 1.95 -3.25 -20.45
N ALA A 206 2.49 -3.15 -21.67
CA ALA A 206 3.37 -4.16 -22.27
C ALA A 206 4.71 -4.26 -21.51
N PHE A 207 5.38 -3.14 -21.29
CA PHE A 207 6.62 -3.04 -20.52
C PHE A 207 6.47 -3.63 -19.11
N LEU A 208 5.42 -3.25 -18.39
CA LEU A 208 5.18 -3.75 -17.03
C LEU A 208 4.85 -5.25 -17.02
N THR A 209 4.29 -5.79 -18.09
CA THR A 209 4.01 -7.23 -18.23
C THR A 209 5.30 -8.03 -18.41
N ILE A 210 6.22 -7.53 -19.22
CA ILE A 210 7.57 -8.10 -19.38
C ILE A 210 8.33 -8.04 -18.05
N PHE A 211 8.29 -6.89 -17.38
CA PHE A 211 8.87 -6.72 -16.04
C PHE A 211 8.33 -7.76 -15.05
N CYS A 212 7.00 -7.95 -15.02
CA CYS A 212 6.37 -8.93 -14.14
C CYS A 212 6.83 -10.37 -14.45
N ALA A 213 6.96 -10.71 -15.74
CA ALA A 213 7.35 -12.05 -16.17
C ALA A 213 8.80 -12.34 -15.80
N LEU A 214 9.70 -11.36 -15.97
CA LEU A 214 11.08 -11.43 -15.55
C LEU A 214 11.20 -11.66 -14.03
N CYS A 215 10.56 -10.80 -13.24
CA CYS A 215 10.63 -10.91 -11.78
C CYS A 215 10.06 -12.24 -11.28
N TRP A 216 8.92 -12.68 -11.84
CA TRP A 216 8.32 -13.96 -11.48
C TRP A 216 9.23 -15.14 -11.84
N SER A 217 9.82 -15.14 -13.05
CA SER A 217 10.70 -16.21 -13.53
C SER A 217 11.95 -16.34 -12.67
N ILE A 218 12.63 -15.21 -12.40
CA ILE A 218 13.83 -15.20 -11.54
C ILE A 218 13.49 -15.70 -10.14
N TRP A 219 12.35 -15.27 -9.58
CA TRP A 219 11.91 -15.72 -8.26
C TRP A 219 11.61 -17.22 -8.23
N LYS A 220 10.91 -17.74 -9.25
CA LYS A 220 10.60 -19.17 -9.38
C LYS A 220 11.86 -20.02 -9.50
N ILE A 221 12.74 -19.71 -10.45
CA ILE A 221 13.99 -20.43 -10.69
C ILE A 221 14.84 -20.49 -9.41
N ARG A 222 14.95 -19.34 -8.73
CA ARG A 222 15.68 -19.26 -7.47
C ARG A 222 15.06 -20.14 -6.38
N ASN A 223 13.73 -20.09 -6.22
CA ASN A 223 13.06 -20.87 -5.18
C ASN A 223 13.09 -22.37 -5.47
N ASP A 224 12.91 -22.77 -6.72
CA ASP A 224 13.00 -24.17 -7.11
C ASP A 224 14.43 -24.71 -6.88
N PHE A 225 15.47 -23.93 -7.14
CA PHE A 225 16.85 -24.29 -6.78
C PHE A 225 17.05 -24.44 -5.27
N ILE A 226 16.48 -23.54 -4.46
CA ILE A 226 16.66 -23.54 -3.00
C ILE A 226 15.87 -24.65 -2.30
N PHE A 227 14.63 -24.88 -2.71
CA PHE A 227 13.69 -25.74 -1.97
C PHE A 227 13.44 -27.09 -2.63
N ASN A 228 13.59 -27.18 -3.95
CA ASN A 228 13.29 -28.38 -4.74
C ASN A 228 14.54 -29.03 -5.33
N ASN A 229 15.75 -28.55 -4.97
CA ASN A 229 17.05 -29.03 -5.48
C ASN A 229 17.13 -29.11 -7.02
N THR A 230 16.37 -28.28 -7.73
CA THR A 230 16.40 -28.26 -9.20
C THR A 230 17.67 -27.54 -9.68
N PRO A 231 18.36 -27.99 -10.74
CA PRO A 231 19.53 -27.28 -11.26
C PRO A 231 19.16 -25.85 -11.73
N LEU A 232 20.07 -24.90 -11.53
CA LEU A 232 19.89 -23.53 -12.01
C LEU A 232 19.69 -23.52 -13.52
N LYS A 233 18.77 -22.67 -13.98
CA LYS A 233 18.49 -22.50 -15.41
C LYS A 233 19.55 -21.62 -16.05
N THR A 234 19.92 -21.94 -17.29
CA THR A 234 20.80 -21.09 -18.09
C THR A 234 20.08 -19.79 -18.47
N MET A 235 20.85 -18.78 -18.89
CA MET A 235 20.28 -17.51 -19.38
C MET A 235 19.29 -17.76 -20.53
N ARG A 236 19.65 -18.63 -21.49
CA ARG A 236 18.77 -19.01 -22.60
C ARG A 236 17.46 -19.62 -22.10
N GLN A 237 17.53 -20.63 -21.22
CA GLN A 237 16.32 -21.25 -20.65
C GLN A 237 15.45 -20.22 -19.91
N THR A 238 16.08 -19.29 -19.19
CA THR A 238 15.35 -18.24 -18.45
C THR A 238 14.65 -17.28 -19.39
N ILE A 239 15.32 -16.83 -20.47
CA ILE A 239 14.71 -16.02 -21.51
C ILE A 239 13.53 -16.76 -22.13
N MET A 240 13.67 -18.05 -22.46
CA MET A 240 12.57 -18.85 -22.99
C MET A 240 11.36 -18.86 -22.04
N ILE A 241 11.57 -19.09 -20.74
CA ILE A 241 10.47 -19.07 -19.74
C ILE A 241 9.79 -17.70 -19.72
N ILE A 242 10.57 -16.60 -19.72
CA ILE A 242 10.04 -15.23 -19.75
C ILE A 242 9.21 -15.01 -21.02
N SER A 243 9.73 -15.37 -22.19
CA SER A 243 9.03 -15.25 -23.48
C SER A 243 7.68 -15.94 -23.47
N HIS A 244 7.64 -17.18 -22.96
CA HIS A 244 6.40 -17.95 -22.86
C HIS A 244 5.39 -17.31 -21.92
N LEU A 245 5.82 -16.86 -20.74
CA LEU A 245 4.93 -16.19 -19.80
C LEU A 245 4.35 -14.89 -20.37
N VAL A 246 5.19 -14.09 -21.03
CA VAL A 246 4.75 -12.85 -21.65
C VAL A 246 3.77 -13.13 -22.80
N LYS A 247 4.09 -14.06 -23.71
CA LYS A 247 3.17 -14.49 -24.79
C LYS A 247 1.85 -15.01 -24.23
N PHE A 248 1.90 -15.84 -23.19
CA PHE A 248 0.71 -16.35 -22.51
C PHE A 248 -0.13 -15.23 -21.90
N TRP A 249 0.49 -14.27 -21.20
CA TRP A 249 -0.25 -13.16 -20.59
C TRP A 249 -0.80 -12.17 -21.61
N ILE A 250 -0.04 -11.82 -22.66
CA ILE A 250 -0.51 -11.00 -23.78
C ILE A 250 -1.64 -11.70 -24.54
N GLY A 251 -1.61 -13.03 -24.66
CA GLY A 251 -2.67 -13.81 -25.28
C GLY A 251 -4.04 -13.62 -24.63
N ILE A 252 -4.08 -13.27 -23.34
CA ILE A 252 -5.31 -13.00 -22.57
C ILE A 252 -5.86 -11.58 -22.86
N TRP A 253 -5.08 -10.72 -23.52
CA TRP A 253 -5.48 -9.33 -23.74
C TRP A 253 -6.50 -9.19 -24.86
N LYS A 254 -7.18 -8.04 -24.90
CA LYS A 254 -8.01 -7.66 -26.05
C LYS A 254 -7.12 -7.44 -27.28
N GLU A 255 -7.62 -7.81 -28.46
CA GLU A 255 -6.87 -7.77 -29.72
C GLU A 255 -6.26 -6.39 -30.02
N THR A 256 -7.00 -5.32 -29.72
CA THR A 256 -6.55 -3.93 -29.88
C THR A 256 -5.32 -3.54 -29.05
N ASP A 257 -5.05 -4.28 -27.97
CA ASP A 257 -3.93 -4.03 -27.07
C ASP A 257 -2.74 -4.97 -27.35
N LYS A 258 -2.95 -6.07 -28.09
CA LYS A 258 -1.89 -7.04 -28.43
C LYS A 258 -0.88 -6.47 -29.42
N GLN A 259 -1.33 -5.77 -30.46
CA GLN A 259 -0.47 -5.18 -31.49
C GLN A 259 0.60 -4.23 -30.92
N SER A 260 0.27 -3.50 -29.85
CA SER A 260 1.27 -2.67 -29.16
C SER A 260 2.24 -3.51 -28.35
N ALA A 261 1.79 -4.60 -27.73
CA ALA A 261 2.64 -5.46 -26.94
C ALA A 261 3.62 -6.28 -27.80
N GLU A 262 3.24 -6.66 -29.02
CA GLU A 262 4.11 -7.32 -29.99
C GLU A 262 5.31 -6.47 -30.39
N ARG A 263 5.17 -5.13 -30.43
CA ARG A 263 6.30 -4.20 -30.62
C ARG A 263 7.32 -4.26 -29.48
N TRP A 264 6.87 -4.67 -28.29
CA TRP A 264 7.71 -4.87 -27.11
C TRP A 264 8.22 -6.31 -26.97
N LEU A 265 8.08 -7.14 -28.00
CA LEU A 265 8.71 -8.45 -28.03
C LEU A 265 9.95 -8.40 -28.94
N PRO A 266 11.12 -8.87 -28.47
CA PRO A 266 12.29 -9.03 -29.33
C PRO A 266 11.96 -9.92 -30.53
N ALA A 267 12.47 -9.57 -31.72
CA ALA A 267 12.20 -10.29 -32.97
C ALA A 267 12.56 -11.79 -32.90
N ASP A 268 13.54 -12.13 -32.07
CA ASP A 268 14.06 -13.49 -31.93
C ASP A 268 13.17 -14.41 -31.08
N TRP A 269 12.10 -13.88 -30.46
CA TRP A 269 11.17 -14.67 -29.62
C TRP A 269 10.32 -15.68 -30.38
N ASP A 270 10.25 -15.58 -31.71
CA ASP A 270 9.54 -16.54 -32.56
C ASP A 270 10.38 -17.76 -32.95
N LEU A 271 11.70 -17.70 -32.71
CA LEU A 271 12.64 -18.79 -32.97
C LEU A 271 12.75 -19.80 -31.81
N ILE A 272 11.93 -19.64 -30.77
CA ILE A 272 11.98 -20.45 -29.55
C ILE A 272 10.85 -21.50 -29.58
N PRO A 273 11.13 -22.80 -29.79
CA PRO A 273 10.10 -23.81 -29.90
C PRO A 273 9.28 -23.98 -28.61
N LEU A 274 7.95 -24.10 -28.79
CA LEU A 274 6.90 -24.13 -27.76
C LEU A 274 6.87 -25.40 -26.86
N GLN A 275 7.80 -26.34 -27.01
CA GLN A 275 7.65 -27.70 -26.45
C GLN A 275 8.14 -27.89 -25.00
N MET A 276 8.44 -26.82 -24.24
CA MET A 276 9.02 -26.96 -22.88
C MET A 276 8.09 -26.65 -21.70
N VAL A 277 6.76 -26.56 -21.88
CA VAL A 277 5.82 -26.18 -20.79
C VAL A 277 4.81 -27.27 -20.43
N ALA A 278 5.04 -28.54 -20.78
CA ALA A 278 4.18 -29.64 -20.35
C ALA A 278 4.22 -29.92 -18.83
N LEU A 279 4.99 -29.18 -18.02
CA LEU A 279 5.13 -29.42 -16.57
C LEU A 279 4.63 -28.29 -15.65
N GLU A 280 4.10 -27.17 -16.16
CA GLU A 280 3.68 -26.05 -15.30
C GLU A 280 2.15 -25.91 -15.11
N GLN A 281 1.34 -26.80 -15.69
CA GLN A 281 -0.10 -26.88 -15.42
C GLN A 281 -0.46 -27.84 -14.26
N MET A 282 0.49 -28.59 -13.71
CA MET A 282 0.30 -29.43 -12.51
C MET A 282 1.03 -28.84 -11.30
N GLY A 283 0.54 -27.70 -10.82
CA GLY A 283 0.99 -27.09 -9.56
C GLY A 283 -0.07 -26.20 -8.91
N SER A 284 -1.32 -26.33 -9.35
CA SER A 284 -2.48 -25.63 -8.83
C SER A 284 -3.20 -26.55 -7.84
N ALA A 285 -2.65 -26.78 -6.64
CA ALA A 285 -3.44 -27.36 -5.54
C ALA A 285 -2.87 -27.26 -4.11
N THR A 286 -1.54 -27.19 -3.85
CA THR A 286 -1.04 -27.61 -2.51
C THR A 286 -0.10 -26.67 -1.75
N VAL A 287 0.05 -25.37 -2.07
CA VAL A 287 0.97 -24.49 -1.29
C VAL A 287 0.31 -23.20 -0.74
N LEU A 288 -1.03 -23.13 -0.74
CA LEU A 288 -1.77 -22.11 0.04
C LEU A 288 -2.75 -22.74 1.05
N GLY A 289 -2.71 -24.06 1.24
CA GLY A 289 -3.59 -24.81 2.16
C GLY A 289 -2.98 -25.17 3.52
N ASP A 290 -1.66 -25.40 3.62
CA ASP A 290 -1.05 -25.98 4.83
C ASP A 290 -0.13 -25.01 5.59
N ALA A 291 -0.55 -23.75 5.72
CA ALA A 291 0.01 -22.80 6.68
C ALA A 291 -1.07 -22.25 7.63
N GLY A 292 -2.06 -23.08 7.94
CA GLY A 292 -3.01 -22.86 9.02
C GLY A 292 -2.59 -23.61 10.28
N MET A 293 -2.53 -22.87 11.39
CA MET A 293 -2.49 -23.30 12.80
C MET A 293 -1.15 -23.71 13.40
N GLY A 294 -0.59 -22.72 14.11
CA GLY A 294 0.45 -22.88 15.12
C GLY A 294 0.65 -21.58 15.92
N LEU A 295 -0.42 -20.86 16.24
CA LEU A 295 -0.41 -19.79 17.23
C LEU A 295 -1.31 -20.24 18.39
N ALA A 296 -0.68 -20.88 19.37
CA ALA A 296 -1.20 -20.92 20.73
C ALA A 296 -0.85 -19.58 21.39
N TYR A 297 -1.88 -18.94 21.95
CA TYR A 297 -1.92 -17.82 22.91
C TYR A 297 -0.90 -16.68 22.76
#